data_AF-A0A1H4DH31-F1
#
_entry.id   AF-A0A1H4DH31-F1
#
_cell.length_a   1.000
_cell.length_b   1.000
_cell.length_c   1.000
_cell.angle_alpha   90.00
_cell.angle_beta   90.00
_cell.angle_gamma   90.00
#
_symmetry.space_group_name_H-M   'P 1'
#
loop_
_entity.id
_entity.type
_entity.pdbx_description
1 polymer ?
#
loop_
_entity_poly.entity_id
_entity_poly.type
_entity_poly.pdbx_seq_one_letter_code
_entity_poly.pdbx_strand_id
1 'polypeptide(L)'
;MNTKQLRYLITIKQCGNLSTAAKILGISQPALSKQLSEWERIYGICLFRKEKRQLLPTEQGSVFFEKAQRILDEQNRTILSMKTVAGAARQRIRLCTAPNRGAIIYSEVYQRFSRRYPDIALELIERFASEQPELIKRGVADIALGAGSISDLVEDIPFAKQELLIALPSSHPLSSRKEVKLSELRDTPFVLQGERHSVRGIADKLFRKAGFDPLVVFESDDVILIDALIRQSMGAGLVSRIHVKSCEEVRYISLDPPEYQLTHLRYPKGHVLTEPERYLAGLLIQHRLSDPGNEPISSLELKGFLETVEEIEKSAPVGPSRLGNYDNAEEAIPDDGKRTILNNKNNTAKDEKGRKRKRSEDIHLDTRILEYIVAIADEKGLTQAAERFLLAQPALSRHVRNLEDMLGIPLFTREHNRLLPTNAGKVFINGARNILKLETEMITPSRNE
;
A
#
# COMPACT_ATOMS: atom_id res chain seq x y z
N MET A 1 3.68 26.89 4.70
CA MET A 1 4.12 25.76 5.55
C MET A 1 5.19 24.94 4.82
N ASN A 2 5.99 24.11 5.50
CA ASN A 2 6.88 23.16 4.82
C ASN A 2 6.72 21.73 5.36
N THR A 3 6.69 20.76 4.46
CA THR A 3 6.61 19.31 4.72
C THR A 3 7.67 18.78 5.69
N LYS A 4 8.87 19.37 5.73
CA LYS A 4 9.88 19.07 6.76
C LYS A 4 9.36 19.31 8.18
N GLN A 5 8.62 20.40 8.37
CA GLN A 5 8.08 20.80 9.67
C GLN A 5 6.92 19.89 10.08
N LEU A 6 6.06 19.50 9.12
CA LEU A 6 5.04 18.48 9.36
C LEU A 6 5.64 17.15 9.83
N ARG A 7 6.74 16.72 9.21
CA ARG A 7 7.47 15.50 9.62
C ARG A 7 7.99 15.60 11.05
N TYR A 8 8.48 16.77 11.48
CA TYR A 8 8.92 16.97 12.86
C TYR A 8 7.76 16.81 13.84
N LEU A 9 6.62 17.45 13.55
CA LEU A 9 5.40 17.39 14.37
C LEU A 9 4.86 15.95 14.48
N ILE A 10 4.83 15.20 13.37
CA ILE A 10 4.43 13.79 13.35
C ILE A 10 5.42 12.92 14.13
N THR A 11 6.73 13.20 14.05
CA THR A 11 7.74 12.47 14.82
C THR A 11 7.57 12.70 16.33
N ILE A 12 7.24 13.92 16.76
CA ILE A 12 6.89 14.21 18.16
C ILE A 12 5.68 13.38 18.58
N LYS A 13 4.62 13.35 17.77
CA LYS A 13 3.41 12.53 18.03
C LYS A 13 3.76 11.05 18.21
N GLN A 14 4.56 10.48 17.31
CA GLN A 14 4.92 9.06 17.36
C GLN A 14 5.78 8.71 18.58
N CYS A 15 6.67 9.61 19.00
CA CYS A 15 7.55 9.36 20.14
C CYS A 15 6.90 9.59 21.49
N GLY A 16 5.88 10.47 21.56
CA GLY A 16 5.31 10.97 22.83
C GLY A 16 6.31 11.73 23.71
N ASN A 17 7.54 11.98 23.24
CA ASN A 17 8.63 12.59 23.99
C ASN A 17 9.54 13.43 23.07
N LEU A 18 9.73 14.71 23.41
CA LEU A 18 10.57 15.65 22.64
C LEU A 18 12.03 15.24 22.56
N SER A 19 12.60 14.68 23.62
CA SER A 19 14.01 14.27 23.65
C SER A 19 14.26 13.09 22.72
N THR A 20 13.35 12.11 22.72
CA THR A 20 13.40 10.97 21.79
C THR A 20 13.20 11.43 20.34
N ALA A 21 12.22 12.29 20.09
CA ALA A 21 11.98 12.84 18.76
C ALA A 21 13.19 13.64 18.23
N ALA A 22 13.81 14.47 19.07
CA ALA A 22 14.98 15.26 18.68
C ALA A 22 16.18 14.38 18.30
N LYS A 23 16.40 13.27 19.04
CA LYS A 23 17.40 12.26 18.70
C LYS A 23 17.14 11.62 17.33
N ILE A 24 15.91 11.20 17.07
CA ILE A 24 15.52 10.62 15.77
C ILE A 24 15.70 11.61 14.62
N LEU A 25 15.37 12.89 14.86
CA LEU A 25 15.46 13.96 13.86
C LEU A 25 16.89 14.53 13.71
N GLY A 26 17.84 14.14 14.57
CA GLY A 26 19.21 14.63 14.53
C GLY A 26 19.35 16.12 14.89
N ILE A 27 18.46 16.67 15.72
CA ILE A 27 18.51 18.08 16.17
C ILE A 27 18.48 18.18 17.69
N SER A 28 18.75 19.37 18.23
CA SER A 28 18.68 19.59 19.68
C SER A 28 17.22 19.67 20.17
N GLN A 29 16.95 19.13 21.36
CA GLN A 29 15.63 19.21 21.99
C GLN A 29 15.15 20.66 22.18
N PRO A 30 15.97 21.65 22.59
CA PRO A 30 15.54 23.04 22.66
C PRO A 30 15.12 23.61 21.29
N ALA A 31 15.81 23.25 20.21
CA ALA A 31 15.44 23.68 18.86
C ALA A 31 14.09 23.09 18.43
N LEU A 32 13.87 21.79 18.66
CA LEU A 32 12.60 21.14 18.36
C LEU A 32 11.45 21.71 19.21
N SER A 33 11.69 21.99 20.48
CA SER A 33 10.71 22.62 21.38
C SER A 33 10.34 24.03 20.93
N LYS A 34 11.34 24.85 20.57
CA LYS A 34 11.10 26.21 20.04
C LYS A 34 10.26 26.16 18.78
N GLN A 35 10.57 25.23 17.87
CA GLN A 35 9.81 25.05 16.64
C GLN A 35 8.37 24.62 16.93
N LEU A 36 8.13 23.68 17.85
CA LEU A 36 6.76 23.32 18.25
C LEU A 36 5.97 24.54 18.75
N SER A 37 6.54 25.31 19.68
CA SER A 37 5.86 26.50 20.24
C SER A 37 5.59 27.58 19.20
N GLU A 38 6.50 27.78 18.24
CA GLU A 38 6.28 28.71 17.14
C GLU A 38 5.12 28.27 16.25
N TRP A 39 4.98 26.97 15.99
CA TRP A 39 3.86 26.42 15.22
C TRP A 39 2.54 26.57 15.96
N GLU A 40 2.46 26.16 17.22
CA GLU A 40 1.25 26.34 18.04
C GLU A 40 0.82 27.81 18.08
N ARG A 41 1.78 28.75 18.15
CA ARG A 41 1.51 30.19 18.08
C ARG A 41 0.99 30.65 16.71
N ILE A 42 1.58 30.17 15.61
CA ILE A 42 1.16 30.54 14.24
C ILE A 42 -0.27 30.09 13.96
N TYR A 43 -0.62 28.86 14.36
CA TYR A 43 -1.94 28.28 14.10
C TYR A 43 -2.96 28.58 15.19
N GLY A 44 -2.54 29.15 16.32
CA GLY A 44 -3.42 29.45 17.45
C GLY A 44 -4.02 28.20 18.11
N ILE A 45 -3.41 27.02 17.94
CA ILE A 45 -3.87 25.75 18.48
C ILE A 45 -2.78 25.12 19.35
N CYS A 46 -3.18 24.48 20.44
CA CYS A 46 -2.29 23.59 21.19
C CYS A 46 -2.34 22.21 20.54
N LEU A 47 -1.23 21.74 19.98
CA LEU A 47 -1.14 20.45 19.30
C LEU A 47 -1.00 19.30 20.29
N PHE A 48 -0.34 19.55 21.42
CA PHE A 48 -0.08 18.55 22.45
C PHE A 48 -0.54 19.03 23.83
N ARG A 49 -0.96 18.06 24.66
CA ARG A 49 -1.11 18.21 26.10
C ARG A 49 -0.08 17.35 26.82
N LYS A 50 0.39 17.83 27.97
CA LYS A 50 1.32 17.07 28.82
C LYS A 50 0.53 16.24 29.83
N GLU A 51 0.74 14.92 29.82
CA GLU A 51 0.14 14.00 30.79
C GLU A 51 1.19 13.02 31.28
N LYS A 52 1.45 12.97 32.61
CA LYS A 52 2.42 12.06 33.24
C LYS A 52 3.77 11.98 32.49
N ARG A 53 4.30 13.13 32.03
CA ARG A 53 5.54 13.31 31.25
C ARG A 53 5.50 12.87 29.76
N GLN A 54 4.34 12.48 29.24
CA GLN A 54 4.14 12.22 27.81
C GLN A 54 3.44 13.40 27.14
N LEU A 55 3.76 13.60 25.86
CA LEU A 55 3.05 14.51 24.96
C LEU A 55 2.00 13.72 24.20
N LEU A 56 0.73 13.97 24.53
CA LEU A 56 -0.40 13.38 23.84
C LEU A 56 -1.06 14.43 22.95
N PRO A 57 -1.52 14.07 21.73
CA PRO A 57 -2.30 14.99 20.91
C PRO A 57 -3.53 15.52 21.64
N THR A 58 -3.83 16.81 21.47
CA THR A 58 -5.16 17.34 21.81
C THR A 58 -6.18 16.87 20.77
N GLU A 59 -7.47 17.19 20.95
CA GLU A 59 -8.49 16.92 19.92
C GLU A 59 -8.19 17.67 18.62
N GLN A 60 -7.93 18.97 18.72
CA GLN A 60 -7.50 19.82 17.60
C GLN A 60 -6.19 19.33 16.99
N GLY A 61 -5.24 18.93 17.84
CA GLY A 61 -3.98 18.32 17.42
C GLY A 61 -4.19 17.02 16.65
N SER A 62 -5.13 16.18 17.07
CA SER A 62 -5.43 14.91 16.38
C SER A 62 -5.94 15.14 14.95
N VAL A 63 -6.86 16.09 14.77
CA VAL A 63 -7.34 16.51 13.44
C VAL A 63 -6.20 17.10 12.61
N PHE A 64 -5.36 17.96 13.21
CA PHE A 64 -4.18 18.52 12.54
C PHE A 64 -3.24 17.41 12.07
N PHE A 65 -2.89 16.45 12.92
CA PHE A 65 -1.96 15.37 12.58
C PHE A 65 -2.50 14.44 11.48
N GLU A 66 -3.81 14.22 11.44
CA GLU A 66 -4.43 13.45 10.36
C GLU A 66 -4.24 14.15 9.01
N LYS A 67 -4.55 15.45 8.95
CA LYS A 67 -4.38 16.26 7.72
C LYS A 67 -2.91 16.42 7.33
N ALA A 68 -2.03 16.66 8.31
CA ALA A 68 -0.59 16.72 8.10
C ALA A 68 -0.04 15.41 7.50
N GLN A 69 -0.54 14.26 7.97
CA GLN A 69 -0.14 12.97 7.41
C GLN A 69 -0.61 12.83 5.96
N ARG A 70 -1.86 13.21 5.65
CA ARG A 70 -2.38 13.19 4.26
C ARG A 70 -1.54 14.05 3.31
N ILE A 71 -1.04 15.21 3.75
CA ILE A 71 -0.15 16.07 2.96
C ILE A 71 1.17 15.36 2.64
N LEU A 72 1.79 14.70 3.62
CA LEU A 72 3.03 13.96 3.41
C LEU A 72 2.83 12.73 2.51
N ASP A 73 1.70 12.05 2.66
CA ASP A 73 1.34 10.91 1.82
C ASP A 73 1.14 11.35 0.35
N GLU A 74 0.43 12.45 0.12
CA GLU A 74 0.22 13.02 -1.21
C GLU A 74 1.54 13.50 -1.85
N GLN A 75 2.43 14.10 -1.06
CA GLN A 75 3.77 14.45 -1.52
C GLN A 75 4.54 13.20 -1.99
N ASN A 76 4.55 12.15 -1.16
CA ASN A 76 5.27 10.91 -1.49
C ASN A 76 4.71 10.28 -2.76
N ARG A 77 3.38 10.17 -2.86
CA ARG A 77 2.69 9.66 -4.05
C ARG A 77 3.07 10.46 -5.29
N THR A 78 3.01 11.78 -5.21
CA THR A 78 3.35 12.70 -6.32
C THR A 78 4.78 12.47 -6.80
N ILE A 79 5.75 12.45 -5.88
CA ILE A 79 7.16 12.25 -6.21
C ILE A 79 7.40 10.87 -6.85
N LEU A 80 6.77 9.83 -6.33
CA LEU A 80 6.87 8.47 -6.89
C LEU A 80 6.28 8.40 -8.30
N SER A 81 5.08 8.96 -8.51
CA SER A 81 4.42 9.02 -9.81
C SER A 81 5.23 9.81 -10.84
N MET A 82 5.85 10.94 -10.43
CA MET A 82 6.71 11.72 -11.32
C MET A 82 7.95 10.95 -11.76
N LYS A 83 8.58 10.20 -10.84
CA LYS A 83 9.73 9.35 -11.18
C LYS A 83 9.37 8.29 -12.22
N THR A 84 8.14 7.78 -12.20
CA THR A 84 7.63 6.85 -13.23
C THR A 84 7.50 7.54 -14.59
N VAL A 85 7.10 8.81 -14.61
CA VAL A 85 6.81 9.55 -15.86
C VAL A 85 8.04 10.23 -16.48
N ALA A 86 9.06 10.57 -15.68
CA ALA A 86 10.17 11.44 -16.10
C ALA A 86 11.37 10.77 -16.79
N GLY A 87 11.44 9.45 -16.87
CA GLY A 87 12.51 8.80 -17.64
C GLY A 87 12.60 7.28 -17.44
N ALA A 88 12.38 6.55 -18.54
CA ALA A 88 12.91 5.22 -18.83
C ALA A 88 12.66 4.07 -17.83
N ALA A 89 11.79 4.25 -16.84
CA ALA A 89 11.16 3.13 -16.15
C ALA A 89 9.88 2.79 -16.91
N ARG A 90 9.67 1.50 -17.25
CA ARG A 90 8.33 0.99 -17.57
C ARG A 90 7.33 1.63 -16.60
N GLN A 91 6.15 2.01 -17.07
CA GLN A 91 5.06 2.32 -16.14
C GLN A 91 4.97 1.15 -15.16
N ARG A 92 4.78 1.38 -13.87
CA ARG A 92 4.75 0.26 -12.92
C ARG A 92 3.42 0.25 -12.18
N ILE A 93 2.93 -0.94 -11.90
CA ILE A 93 1.84 -1.14 -10.96
C ILE A 93 2.37 -2.02 -9.84
N ARG A 94 2.31 -1.53 -8.60
CA ARG A 94 2.73 -2.27 -7.41
C ARG A 94 1.52 -2.96 -6.82
N LEU A 95 1.40 -4.24 -7.14
CA LEU A 95 0.35 -5.11 -6.64
C LEU A 95 0.79 -5.71 -5.30
N CYS A 96 0.05 -5.39 -4.25
CA CYS A 96 0.26 -5.94 -2.93
C CYS A 96 -0.66 -7.15 -2.67
N THR A 97 -0.09 -8.27 -2.25
CA THR A 97 -0.86 -9.47 -1.89
C THR A 97 -0.32 -10.10 -0.62
N ALA A 98 -1.12 -10.96 0.02
CA ALA A 98 -0.64 -11.73 1.17
C ALA A 98 0.46 -12.72 0.73
N PRO A 99 1.48 -12.98 1.57
CA PRO A 99 2.52 -13.97 1.27
C PRO A 99 1.95 -15.34 0.88
N ASN A 100 2.76 -16.13 0.17
CA ASN A 100 2.41 -17.48 -0.32
C ASN A 100 1.24 -17.46 -1.32
N ARG A 101 0.00 -17.53 -0.82
CA ARG A 101 -1.18 -17.71 -1.68
C ARG A 101 -1.45 -16.50 -2.59
N GLY A 102 -1.06 -15.30 -2.18
CA GLY A 102 -1.13 -14.12 -3.05
C GLY A 102 -0.10 -14.13 -4.19
N ALA A 103 1.09 -14.71 -3.97
CA ALA A 103 2.09 -14.88 -5.02
C ALA A 103 1.64 -15.89 -6.09
N ILE A 104 0.87 -16.92 -5.72
CA ILE A 104 0.25 -17.85 -6.67
C ILE A 104 -0.70 -17.08 -7.59
N ILE A 105 -1.62 -16.28 -7.03
CA ILE A 105 -2.56 -15.45 -7.81
C ILE A 105 -1.79 -14.50 -8.74
N TYR A 106 -0.73 -13.87 -8.24
CA TYR A 106 0.13 -13.01 -9.06
C TYR A 106 0.68 -13.76 -10.28
N SER A 107 1.18 -14.99 -10.10
CA SER A 107 1.76 -15.78 -11.20
C SER A 107 0.75 -16.08 -12.32
N GLU A 108 -0.50 -16.34 -11.96
CA GLU A 108 -1.57 -16.65 -12.92
C GLU A 108 -2.07 -15.41 -13.67
N VAL A 109 -2.15 -14.26 -13.00
CA VAL A 109 -2.58 -13.00 -13.65
C VAL A 109 -1.46 -12.32 -14.43
N TYR A 110 -0.20 -12.54 -14.05
CA TYR A 110 0.97 -11.86 -14.62
C TYR A 110 1.05 -12.04 -16.14
N GLN A 111 0.92 -13.28 -16.63
CA GLN A 111 1.06 -13.56 -18.07
C GLN A 111 0.00 -12.83 -18.89
N ARG A 112 -1.26 -12.86 -18.44
CA ARG A 112 -2.39 -12.16 -19.11
C ARG A 112 -2.16 -10.65 -19.11
N PHE A 113 -1.78 -10.09 -17.96
CA PHE A 113 -1.50 -8.67 -17.81
C PHE A 113 -0.32 -8.21 -18.70
N SER A 114 0.83 -8.88 -18.61
CA SER A 114 2.05 -8.51 -19.34
C SER A 114 1.92 -8.70 -20.85
N ARG A 115 1.09 -9.65 -21.32
CA ARG A 115 0.77 -9.77 -22.75
C ARG A 115 0.01 -8.55 -23.26
N ARG A 116 -0.92 -8.01 -22.47
CA ARG A 116 -1.74 -6.86 -22.88
C ARG A 116 -1.05 -5.52 -22.69
N TYR A 117 -0.19 -5.43 -21.67
CA TYR A 117 0.53 -4.21 -21.29
C TYR A 117 2.04 -4.49 -21.13
N PRO A 118 2.77 -4.79 -22.22
CA PRO A 118 4.18 -5.18 -22.15
C PRO A 118 5.10 -4.06 -21.69
N ASP A 119 4.67 -2.80 -21.77
CA ASP A 119 5.42 -1.62 -21.33
C ASP A 119 5.14 -1.24 -19.86
N ILE A 120 4.31 -2.04 -19.17
CA ILE A 120 3.98 -1.86 -17.76
C ILE A 120 4.61 -2.98 -16.93
N ALA A 121 5.51 -2.64 -16.01
CA ALA A 121 6.08 -3.56 -15.04
C ALA A 121 5.08 -3.82 -13.90
N LEU A 122 4.71 -5.07 -13.69
CA LEU A 122 3.90 -5.46 -12.54
C LEU A 122 4.81 -5.90 -11.40
N GLU A 123 4.97 -5.07 -10.36
CA GLU A 123 5.80 -5.36 -9.19
C GLU A 123 4.94 -6.00 -8.09
N LEU A 124 5.38 -7.14 -7.55
CA LEU A 124 4.72 -7.81 -6.43
C LEU A 124 5.28 -7.30 -5.09
N ILE A 125 4.40 -6.93 -4.17
CA ILE A 125 4.72 -6.61 -2.77
C ILE A 125 3.99 -7.61 -1.88
N GLU A 126 4.74 -8.37 -1.07
CA GLU A 126 4.16 -9.37 -0.18
C GLU A 126 4.01 -8.83 1.24
N ARG A 127 2.76 -8.53 1.64
CA ARG A 127 2.43 -7.99 2.97
C ARG A 127 1.05 -8.49 3.44
N PHE A 128 0.90 -8.65 4.75
CA PHE A 128 -0.35 -9.17 5.31
C PHE A 128 -1.50 -8.19 5.11
N ALA A 129 -2.73 -8.72 5.05
CA ALA A 129 -3.92 -7.92 4.75
C ALA A 129 -4.17 -6.78 5.75
N SER A 130 -3.69 -6.91 6.98
CA SER A 130 -3.73 -5.88 8.03
C SER A 130 -2.81 -4.69 7.74
N GLU A 131 -1.72 -4.88 7.00
CA GLU A 131 -0.73 -3.84 6.67
C GLU A 131 -1.05 -3.10 5.37
N GLN A 132 -1.80 -3.74 4.46
CA GLN A 132 -2.06 -3.25 3.10
C GLN A 132 -2.66 -1.83 3.05
N PRO A 133 -3.69 -1.46 3.86
CA PRO A 133 -4.29 -0.14 3.76
C PRO A 133 -3.29 1.01 4.00
N GLU A 134 -2.40 0.84 4.98
CA GLU A 134 -1.39 1.86 5.30
C GLU A 134 -0.31 1.94 4.21
N LEU A 135 0.05 0.82 3.58
CA LEU A 135 0.99 0.79 2.46
C LEU A 135 0.43 1.48 1.22
N ILE A 136 -0.86 1.28 0.92
CA ILE A 136 -1.55 1.97 -0.16
C ILE A 136 -1.63 3.46 0.13
N LYS A 137 -2.04 3.83 1.35
CA LYS A 137 -2.14 5.23 1.79
C LYS A 137 -0.80 5.97 1.64
N ARG A 138 0.31 5.34 2.01
CA ARG A 138 1.67 5.89 1.85
C ARG A 138 2.20 5.87 0.41
N GLY A 139 1.42 5.32 -0.53
CA GLY A 139 1.82 5.15 -1.91
C GLY A 139 2.98 4.17 -2.10
N VAL A 140 3.13 3.19 -1.19
CA VAL A 140 4.08 2.07 -1.32
C VAL A 140 3.51 1.00 -2.25
N ALA A 141 2.20 0.77 -2.19
CA ALA A 141 1.45 -0.09 -3.11
C ALA A 141 0.37 0.70 -3.85
N ASP A 142 0.01 0.26 -5.06
CA ASP A 142 -0.99 0.93 -5.89
C ASP A 142 -2.35 0.20 -5.83
N ILE A 143 -2.32 -1.13 -5.85
CA ILE A 143 -3.49 -2.00 -5.73
C ILE A 143 -3.16 -3.11 -4.73
N ALA A 144 -4.13 -3.54 -3.93
CA ALA A 144 -3.98 -4.76 -3.12
C ALA A 144 -5.17 -5.70 -3.22
N LEU A 145 -4.86 -6.99 -3.13
CA LEU A 145 -5.84 -8.04 -2.88
C LEU A 145 -5.89 -8.30 -1.36
N GLY A 146 -6.92 -7.73 -0.73
CA GLY A 146 -7.12 -7.76 0.71
C GLY A 146 -8.04 -8.87 1.19
N ALA A 147 -8.02 -9.12 2.49
CA ALA A 147 -8.94 -10.05 3.15
C ALA A 147 -9.24 -9.60 4.58
N GLY A 148 -10.43 -9.93 5.09
CA GLY A 148 -10.86 -9.62 6.46
C GLY A 148 -11.74 -8.39 6.55
N SER A 149 -11.49 -7.50 7.53
CA SER A 149 -12.32 -6.32 7.78
C SER A 149 -12.08 -5.20 6.76
N ILE A 150 -13.15 -4.45 6.47
CA ILE A 150 -13.13 -3.23 5.64
C ILE A 150 -12.30 -2.14 6.34
N SER A 151 -11.59 -1.32 5.57
CA SER A 151 -10.76 -0.22 6.04
C SER A 151 -11.14 1.11 5.38
N ASP A 152 -11.41 2.14 6.19
CA ASP A 152 -11.75 3.50 5.70
C ASP A 152 -10.56 4.32 5.16
N LEU A 153 -9.34 3.81 5.33
CA LEU A 153 -8.09 4.48 4.91
C LEU A 153 -7.88 4.51 3.39
N VAL A 154 -8.57 3.64 2.65
CA VAL A 154 -8.40 3.40 1.21
C VAL A 154 -9.78 3.24 0.57
N GLU A 155 -9.88 3.23 -0.76
CA GLU A 155 -11.03 2.56 -1.37
C GLU A 155 -10.90 1.06 -1.09
N ASP A 156 -11.89 0.47 -0.43
CA ASP A 156 -11.89 -0.93 -0.01
C ASP A 156 -13.20 -1.58 -0.48
N ILE A 157 -13.13 -2.29 -1.60
CA ILE A 157 -14.31 -2.84 -2.28
C ILE A 157 -14.39 -4.34 -1.98
N PRO A 158 -15.32 -4.80 -1.13
CA PRO A 158 -15.57 -6.22 -0.96
C PRO A 158 -16.22 -6.77 -2.23
N PHE A 159 -15.67 -7.84 -2.80
CA PHE A 159 -16.18 -8.44 -4.03
C PHE A 159 -16.49 -9.93 -3.90
N ALA A 160 -15.97 -10.59 -2.86
CA ALA A 160 -16.26 -11.98 -2.57
C ALA A 160 -16.27 -12.24 -1.06
N LYS A 161 -17.00 -13.24 -0.62
CA LYS A 161 -16.92 -13.81 0.73
C LYS A 161 -16.70 -15.31 0.63
N GLN A 162 -16.00 -15.87 1.59
CA GLN A 162 -15.74 -17.30 1.68
C GLN A 162 -15.99 -17.78 3.09
N GLU A 163 -16.60 -18.95 3.22
CA GLU A 163 -16.91 -19.52 4.54
C GLU A 163 -15.62 -19.94 5.26
N LEU A 164 -15.58 -19.66 6.56
CA LEU A 164 -14.56 -20.16 7.47
C LEU A 164 -15.06 -21.47 8.10
N LEU A 165 -14.18 -22.46 8.06
CA LEU A 165 -14.39 -23.79 8.60
C LEU A 165 -13.53 -24.02 9.83
N ILE A 166 -14.02 -24.88 10.72
CA ILE A 166 -13.20 -25.53 11.74
C ILE A 166 -12.64 -26.82 11.16
N ALA A 167 -11.32 -26.93 11.14
CA ALA A 167 -10.60 -28.17 10.93
C ALA A 167 -10.45 -28.88 12.27
N LEU A 168 -10.96 -30.10 12.39
CA LEU A 168 -10.82 -30.98 13.55
C LEU A 168 -10.09 -32.25 13.17
N PRO A 169 -9.25 -32.84 14.05
CA PRO A 169 -8.83 -34.22 13.91
C PRO A 169 -10.03 -35.14 13.66
N SER A 170 -9.90 -36.12 12.76
CA SER A 170 -10.97 -37.07 12.47
C SER A 170 -11.36 -37.92 13.69
N SER A 171 -10.45 -38.09 14.66
CA SER A 171 -10.68 -38.70 15.97
C SER A 171 -11.43 -37.83 16.98
N HIS A 172 -11.63 -36.53 16.70
CA HIS A 172 -12.30 -35.63 17.63
C HIS A 172 -13.79 -36.02 17.78
N PRO A 173 -14.39 -35.99 18.99
CA PRO A 173 -15.79 -36.42 19.20
C PRO A 173 -16.82 -35.68 18.34
N LEU A 174 -16.53 -34.42 17.99
CA LEU A 174 -17.38 -33.58 17.15
C LEU A 174 -17.11 -33.72 15.64
N SER A 175 -16.15 -34.57 15.22
CA SER A 175 -15.71 -34.69 13.82
C SER A 175 -16.80 -35.18 12.85
N SER A 176 -17.83 -35.86 13.38
CA SER A 176 -18.96 -36.41 12.62
C SER A 176 -20.13 -35.43 12.47
N ARG A 177 -20.09 -34.27 13.14
CA ARG A 177 -21.12 -33.24 13.04
C ARG A 177 -21.05 -32.52 11.69
N LYS A 178 -22.19 -32.01 11.23
CA LYS A 178 -22.24 -31.10 10.07
C LYS A 178 -21.86 -29.66 10.41
N GLU A 179 -22.17 -29.25 11.63
CA GLU A 179 -21.92 -27.92 12.16
C GLU A 179 -21.54 -27.99 13.65
N VAL A 180 -20.80 -27.00 14.14
CA VAL A 180 -20.35 -26.94 15.54
C VAL A 180 -20.40 -25.51 16.07
N LYS A 181 -20.85 -25.34 17.32
CA LYS A 181 -20.73 -24.06 18.01
C LYS A 181 -19.31 -23.94 18.54
N LEU A 182 -18.66 -22.79 18.32
CA LEU A 182 -17.27 -22.60 18.74
C LEU A 182 -17.08 -22.82 20.26
N SER A 183 -18.09 -22.51 21.08
CA SER A 183 -18.06 -22.74 22.53
C SER A 183 -17.97 -24.21 22.94
N GLU A 184 -18.34 -25.16 22.07
CA GLU A 184 -18.19 -26.60 22.29
C GLU A 184 -16.73 -27.07 22.18
N LEU A 185 -15.83 -26.21 21.66
CA LEU A 185 -14.40 -26.51 21.45
C LEU A 185 -13.51 -25.89 22.53
N ARG A 186 -14.06 -25.50 23.68
CA ARG A 186 -13.33 -24.83 24.76
C ARG A 186 -12.12 -25.63 25.25
N ASP A 187 -12.26 -26.95 25.33
CA ASP A 187 -11.23 -27.86 25.82
C ASP A 187 -10.38 -28.46 24.68
N THR A 188 -10.57 -27.98 23.45
CA THR A 188 -9.83 -28.45 22.27
C THR A 188 -8.54 -27.63 22.10
N PRO A 189 -7.37 -28.27 21.88
CA PRO A 189 -6.14 -27.55 21.54
C PRO A 189 -6.21 -26.99 20.12
N PHE A 190 -5.68 -25.77 19.90
CA PHE A 190 -5.71 -25.07 18.63
C PHE A 190 -4.31 -24.83 18.03
N VAL A 191 -4.23 -24.97 16.72
CA VAL A 191 -3.12 -24.52 15.88
C VAL A 191 -3.61 -23.30 15.09
N LEU A 192 -3.06 -22.11 15.37
CA LEU A 192 -3.57 -20.84 14.84
C LEU A 192 -2.55 -20.11 13.98
N GLN A 193 -3.03 -19.33 13.01
CA GLN A 193 -2.16 -18.38 12.31
C GLN A 193 -1.74 -17.23 13.24
N GLY A 194 -0.59 -16.62 12.97
CA GLY A 194 -0.13 -15.43 13.71
C GLY A 194 -1.07 -14.23 13.58
N GLU A 195 -0.96 -13.28 14.51
CA GLU A 195 -1.89 -12.14 14.68
C GLU A 195 -2.06 -11.24 13.44
N ARG A 196 -1.11 -11.29 12.51
CA ARG A 196 -1.15 -10.47 11.29
C ARG A 196 -2.13 -11.01 10.24
N HIS A 197 -2.55 -12.27 10.37
CA HIS A 197 -3.47 -12.94 9.45
C HIS A 197 -4.92 -12.52 9.66
N SER A 198 -5.64 -12.34 8.55
CA SER A 198 -7.06 -11.96 8.63
C SER A 198 -7.94 -13.06 9.21
N VAL A 199 -7.60 -14.35 9.02
CA VAL A 199 -8.30 -15.47 9.68
C VAL A 199 -8.10 -15.40 11.19
N ARG A 200 -6.88 -15.09 11.66
CA ARG A 200 -6.60 -14.92 13.10
C ARG A 200 -7.41 -13.77 13.70
N GLY A 201 -7.45 -12.61 13.04
CA GLY A 201 -8.27 -11.49 13.48
C GLY A 201 -9.77 -11.77 13.55
N ILE A 202 -10.28 -12.70 12.72
CA ILE A 202 -11.66 -13.21 12.81
C ILE A 202 -11.77 -14.19 13.98
N ALA A 203 -10.86 -15.17 14.07
CA ALA A 203 -10.83 -16.16 15.14
C ALA A 203 -10.85 -15.51 16.54
N ASP A 204 -10.02 -14.49 16.79
CA ASP A 204 -9.98 -13.79 18.08
C ASP A 204 -11.31 -13.09 18.43
N LYS A 205 -12.06 -12.62 17.42
CA LYS A 205 -13.41 -12.07 17.63
C LYS A 205 -14.39 -13.20 17.98
N LEU A 206 -14.27 -14.35 17.33
CA LEU A 206 -15.13 -15.50 17.57
C LEU A 206 -14.89 -16.12 18.94
N PHE A 207 -13.64 -16.30 19.38
CA PHE A 207 -13.30 -16.81 20.72
C PHE A 207 -13.85 -15.90 21.82
N ARG A 208 -13.65 -14.58 21.69
CA ARG A 208 -14.24 -13.60 22.62
C ARG A 208 -15.77 -13.67 22.65
N LYS A 209 -16.42 -13.79 21.49
CA LYS A 209 -17.89 -13.95 21.40
C LYS A 209 -18.38 -15.27 22.03
N ALA A 210 -17.59 -16.34 21.92
CA ALA A 210 -17.87 -17.64 22.51
C ALA A 210 -17.54 -17.72 24.02
N GLY A 211 -16.87 -16.70 24.57
CA GLY A 211 -16.58 -16.57 26.00
C GLY A 211 -15.49 -17.51 26.51
N PHE A 212 -14.48 -17.82 25.69
CA PHE A 212 -13.29 -18.56 26.14
C PHE A 212 -12.02 -18.13 25.41
N ASP A 213 -10.87 -18.34 26.06
CA ASP A 213 -9.55 -18.20 25.47
C ASP A 213 -9.05 -19.60 25.04
N PRO A 214 -8.65 -19.80 23.77
CA PRO A 214 -8.26 -21.12 23.27
C PRO A 214 -6.89 -21.56 23.82
N LEU A 215 -6.72 -22.86 24.05
CA LEU A 215 -5.40 -23.45 24.28
C LEU A 215 -4.63 -23.50 22.95
N VAL A 216 -3.77 -22.53 22.69
CA VAL A 216 -2.95 -22.50 21.46
C VAL A 216 -1.68 -23.36 21.65
N VAL A 217 -1.64 -24.53 21.01
CA VAL A 217 -0.50 -25.45 21.07
C VAL A 217 0.60 -25.10 20.06
N PHE A 218 0.24 -24.37 19.00
CA PHE A 218 1.19 -23.88 18.02
C PHE A 218 0.66 -22.63 17.30
N GLU A 219 1.56 -21.68 17.03
CA GLU A 219 1.27 -20.44 16.30
C GLU A 219 2.40 -20.15 15.30
N SER A 220 2.04 -19.72 14.09
CA SER A 220 3.01 -19.29 13.07
C SER A 220 2.36 -18.37 12.02
N ASP A 221 3.18 -17.48 11.46
CA ASP A 221 2.79 -16.69 10.28
C ASP A 221 2.93 -17.47 8.95
N ASP A 222 3.54 -18.66 8.98
CA ASP A 222 3.61 -19.55 7.83
C ASP A 222 2.34 -20.42 7.72
N VAL A 223 1.45 -20.02 6.80
CA VAL A 223 0.18 -20.72 6.55
C VAL A 223 0.34 -22.13 5.99
N ILE A 224 1.48 -22.44 5.35
CA ILE A 224 1.76 -23.80 4.86
C ILE A 224 2.09 -24.71 6.04
N LEU A 225 2.88 -24.22 7.00
CA LEU A 225 3.18 -24.95 8.22
C LEU A 225 1.94 -25.17 9.09
N ILE A 226 1.10 -24.14 9.25
CA ILE A 226 -0.16 -24.26 10.01
C ILE A 226 -1.07 -25.33 9.40
N ASP A 227 -1.26 -25.30 8.08
CA ASP A 227 -2.07 -26.29 7.36
C ASP A 227 -1.47 -27.71 7.47
N ALA A 228 -0.15 -27.85 7.41
CA ALA A 228 0.52 -29.13 7.62
C ALA A 228 0.30 -29.68 9.04
N LEU A 229 0.43 -28.85 10.08
CA LEU A 229 0.24 -29.27 11.47
C LEU A 229 -1.22 -29.63 11.78
N ILE A 230 -2.18 -28.89 11.23
CA ILE A 230 -3.60 -29.22 11.31
C ILE A 230 -3.84 -30.61 10.69
N ARG A 231 -3.28 -30.87 9.50
CA ARG A 231 -3.39 -32.17 8.82
C ARG A 231 -2.73 -33.32 9.56
N GLN A 232 -1.70 -33.05 10.36
CA GLN A 232 -1.09 -34.02 11.26
C GLN A 232 -1.87 -34.17 12.59
N SER A 233 -3.10 -33.66 12.66
CA SER A 233 -3.99 -33.75 13.83
C SER A 233 -3.41 -33.15 15.12
N MET A 234 -2.48 -32.19 15.02
CA MET A 234 -1.84 -31.57 16.20
C MET A 234 -2.79 -30.67 17.01
N GLY A 235 -3.91 -30.27 16.41
CA GLY A 235 -4.96 -29.48 17.05
C GLY A 235 -6.03 -29.05 16.05
N ALA A 236 -7.08 -28.42 16.56
CA ALA A 236 -8.09 -27.77 15.74
C ALA A 236 -7.54 -26.49 15.09
N GLY A 237 -8.13 -26.05 13.99
CA GLY A 237 -7.75 -24.79 13.36
C GLY A 237 -8.89 -24.15 12.58
N LEU A 238 -8.78 -22.85 12.32
CA LEU A 238 -9.71 -22.14 11.43
C LEU A 238 -9.09 -22.01 10.05
N VAL A 239 -9.83 -22.39 9.01
CA VAL A 239 -9.38 -22.32 7.61
C VAL A 239 -10.49 -21.81 6.69
N SER A 240 -10.12 -21.06 5.65
CA SER A 240 -11.08 -20.69 4.60
C SER A 240 -11.41 -21.88 3.70
N ARG A 241 -12.66 -21.99 3.26
CA ARG A 241 -13.17 -23.03 2.35
C ARG A 241 -12.26 -23.32 1.14
N ILE A 242 -11.76 -22.27 0.50
CA ILE A 242 -10.92 -22.37 -0.72
C ILE A 242 -9.55 -23.03 -0.48
N HIS A 243 -9.16 -23.17 0.78
CA HIS A 243 -7.87 -23.72 1.16
C HIS A 243 -7.95 -25.16 1.66
N VAL A 244 -9.17 -25.70 1.73
CA VAL A 244 -9.42 -27.07 2.16
C VAL A 244 -8.86 -28.03 1.12
N LYS A 245 -8.07 -28.98 1.59
CA LYS A 245 -7.69 -30.16 0.81
C LYS A 245 -8.22 -31.38 1.56
N SER A 246 -8.93 -32.25 0.84
CA SER A 246 -9.43 -33.49 1.42
C SER A 246 -8.27 -34.34 1.95
N CYS A 247 -8.40 -34.80 3.19
CA CYS A 247 -7.48 -35.75 3.84
C CYS A 247 -8.27 -36.60 4.85
N GLU A 248 -7.73 -37.74 5.28
CA GLU A 248 -8.42 -38.69 6.15
C GLU A 248 -8.33 -38.29 7.63
N GLU A 249 -7.26 -37.58 7.98
CA GLU A 249 -6.86 -37.22 9.33
C GLU A 249 -7.63 -36.00 9.86
N VAL A 250 -8.27 -35.23 8.99
CA VAL A 250 -8.97 -33.98 9.35
C VAL A 250 -10.36 -33.94 8.74
N ARG A 251 -11.32 -33.51 9.56
CA ARG A 251 -12.67 -33.14 9.13
C ARG A 251 -12.84 -31.63 9.19
N TYR A 252 -13.41 -31.07 8.15
CA TYR A 252 -13.72 -29.65 8.07
C TYR A 252 -15.21 -29.44 8.27
N ILE A 253 -15.58 -28.65 9.28
CA ILE A 253 -16.95 -28.51 9.76
C ILE A 253 -17.33 -27.02 9.80
N SER A 254 -18.56 -26.71 9.39
CA SER A 254 -19.10 -25.36 9.47
C SER A 254 -19.29 -24.91 10.92
N LEU A 255 -19.10 -23.62 11.18
CA LEU A 255 -19.50 -23.03 12.45
C LEU A 255 -21.02 -22.83 12.48
N ASP A 256 -21.62 -22.92 13.67
CA ASP A 256 -23.00 -22.50 13.93
C ASP A 256 -23.00 -21.24 14.84
N PRO A 257 -23.36 -20.05 14.30
CA PRO A 257 -23.70 -19.78 12.89
C PRO A 257 -22.46 -19.78 11.98
N PRO A 258 -22.63 -19.94 10.64
CA PRO A 258 -21.52 -19.86 9.69
C PRO A 258 -20.86 -18.49 9.70
N GLU A 259 -19.52 -18.48 9.64
CA GLU A 259 -18.71 -17.26 9.65
C GLU A 259 -17.97 -17.10 8.33
N TYR A 260 -17.76 -15.87 7.88
CA TYR A 260 -17.23 -15.58 6.55
C TYR A 260 -16.03 -14.64 6.62
N GLN A 261 -15.07 -14.90 5.74
CA GLN A 261 -13.98 -13.98 5.44
C GLN A 261 -14.28 -13.25 4.14
N LEU A 262 -14.26 -11.92 4.19
CA LEU A 262 -14.40 -11.09 3.00
C LEU A 262 -13.06 -10.99 2.25
N THR A 263 -13.12 -10.98 0.93
CA THR A 263 -12.02 -10.64 0.04
C THR A 263 -12.30 -9.28 -0.61
N HIS A 264 -11.27 -8.44 -0.67
CA HIS A 264 -11.40 -7.06 -1.11
C HIS A 264 -10.41 -6.69 -2.19
N LEU A 265 -10.79 -5.73 -3.03
CA LEU A 265 -9.89 -4.97 -3.87
C LEU A 265 -9.64 -3.61 -3.19
N ARG A 266 -8.37 -3.25 -3.03
CA ARG A 266 -7.98 -2.01 -2.34
C ARG A 266 -7.10 -1.12 -3.21
N TYR A 267 -7.33 0.18 -3.19
CA TYR A 267 -6.53 1.18 -3.88
C TYR A 267 -6.69 2.58 -3.25
N PRO A 268 -5.86 3.58 -3.59
CA PRO A 268 -5.87 4.87 -2.89
C PRO A 268 -7.23 5.56 -2.94
N LYS A 269 -7.64 6.15 -1.81
CA LYS A 269 -8.91 6.86 -1.67
C LYS A 269 -9.06 7.97 -2.73
N GLY A 270 -10.19 8.01 -3.42
CA GLY A 270 -10.46 8.98 -4.49
C GLY A 270 -9.60 8.81 -5.77
N HIS A 271 -8.83 7.72 -5.90
CA HIS A 271 -8.12 7.42 -7.15
C HIS A 271 -9.06 6.86 -8.20
N VAL A 272 -9.03 7.44 -9.41
CA VAL A 272 -9.72 6.87 -10.57
C VAL A 272 -8.75 5.91 -11.24
N LEU A 273 -9.06 4.62 -11.18
CA LEU A 273 -8.23 3.57 -11.79
C LEU A 273 -8.10 3.78 -13.30
N THR A 274 -6.87 3.73 -13.79
CA THR A 274 -6.53 3.71 -15.22
C THR A 274 -6.99 2.42 -15.88
N GLU A 275 -7.04 2.38 -17.22
CA GLU A 275 -7.43 1.15 -17.96
C GLU A 275 -6.57 -0.08 -17.57
N PRO A 276 -5.22 -0.01 -17.50
CA PRO A 276 -4.42 -1.17 -17.06
C PRO A 276 -4.69 -1.56 -15.61
N GLU A 277 -4.87 -0.60 -14.71
CA GLU A 277 -5.20 -0.85 -13.30
C GLU A 277 -6.58 -1.54 -13.17
N ARG A 278 -7.57 -1.09 -13.95
CA ARG A 278 -8.91 -1.72 -14.00
C ARG A 278 -8.84 -3.12 -14.59
N TYR A 279 -8.06 -3.35 -15.65
CA TYR A 279 -7.85 -4.67 -16.22
C TYR A 279 -7.21 -5.62 -15.20
N LEU A 280 -6.14 -5.18 -14.52
CA LEU A 280 -5.50 -5.97 -13.46
C LEU A 280 -6.48 -6.29 -12.32
N ALA A 281 -7.25 -5.31 -11.86
CA ALA A 281 -8.28 -5.52 -10.85
C ALA A 281 -9.30 -6.57 -11.30
N GLY A 282 -9.78 -6.48 -12.54
CA GLY A 282 -10.68 -7.45 -13.13
C GLY A 282 -10.08 -8.86 -13.22
N LEU A 283 -8.81 -9.00 -13.62
CA LEU A 283 -8.10 -10.28 -13.64
C LEU A 283 -8.02 -10.91 -12.24
N LEU A 284 -7.70 -10.12 -11.21
CA LEU A 284 -7.62 -10.59 -9.82
C LEU A 284 -8.99 -11.06 -9.31
N ILE A 285 -10.03 -10.29 -9.61
CA ILE A 285 -11.41 -10.62 -9.26
C ILE A 285 -11.85 -11.89 -9.98
N GLN A 286 -11.68 -11.97 -11.30
CA GLN A 286 -12.06 -13.13 -12.10
C GLN A 286 -11.35 -14.40 -11.62
N HIS A 287 -10.03 -14.32 -11.37
CA HIS A 287 -9.28 -15.43 -10.81
C HIS A 287 -9.87 -15.87 -9.47
N ARG A 288 -10.15 -14.93 -8.55
CA ARG A 288 -10.71 -15.28 -7.25
C ARG A 288 -12.11 -15.89 -7.36
N LEU A 289 -12.96 -15.37 -8.23
CA LEU A 289 -14.32 -15.88 -8.47
C LEU A 289 -14.36 -17.17 -9.30
N SER A 290 -13.23 -17.60 -9.87
CA SER A 290 -13.15 -18.90 -10.56
C SER A 290 -13.17 -20.09 -9.59
N ASP A 291 -12.81 -19.87 -8.32
CA ASP A 291 -12.93 -20.87 -7.27
C ASP A 291 -14.36 -20.84 -6.69
N PRO A 292 -15.11 -21.96 -6.77
CA PRO A 292 -16.51 -22.03 -6.32
C PRO A 292 -16.68 -21.83 -4.81
N GLY A 293 -15.61 -21.90 -4.01
CA GLY A 293 -15.63 -21.57 -2.59
C GLY A 293 -15.69 -20.07 -2.30
N ASN A 294 -15.57 -19.20 -3.33
CA ASN A 294 -15.80 -17.76 -3.22
C ASN A 294 -17.22 -17.41 -3.69
N GLU A 295 -18.06 -16.95 -2.76
CA GLU A 295 -19.37 -16.41 -3.07
C GLU A 295 -19.24 -14.94 -3.49
N PRO A 296 -19.67 -14.55 -4.70
CA PRO A 296 -19.54 -13.18 -5.19
C PRO A 296 -20.45 -12.22 -4.40
N ILE A 297 -19.95 -11.01 -4.16
CA ILE A 297 -20.72 -9.90 -3.60
C ILE A 297 -21.10 -8.98 -4.75
N SER A 298 -22.34 -9.11 -5.23
CA SER A 298 -22.84 -8.34 -6.37
C SER A 298 -22.80 -6.83 -6.10
N SER A 299 -22.09 -6.10 -6.95
CA SER A 299 -22.04 -4.62 -6.98
C SER A 299 -21.93 -4.12 -8.42
N LEU A 300 -22.25 -2.85 -8.67
CA LEU A 300 -22.09 -2.25 -9.99
C LEU A 300 -20.60 -2.15 -10.36
N GLU A 301 -19.76 -1.85 -9.37
CA GLU A 301 -18.31 -1.79 -9.47
C GLU A 301 -17.74 -3.15 -9.90
N LEU A 302 -18.18 -4.24 -9.27
CA LEU A 302 -17.76 -5.61 -9.62
C LEU A 302 -18.08 -5.93 -11.09
N LYS A 303 -19.30 -5.63 -11.54
CA LYS A 303 -19.69 -5.82 -12.95
C LYS A 303 -18.78 -5.04 -13.89
N GLY A 304 -18.54 -3.76 -13.59
CA GLY A 304 -17.68 -2.92 -14.41
C GLY A 304 -16.22 -3.40 -14.50
N PHE A 305 -15.68 -4.05 -13.46
CA PHE A 305 -14.34 -4.67 -13.52
C PHE A 305 -14.32 -5.90 -14.43
N LEU A 306 -15.34 -6.76 -14.34
CA LEU A 306 -15.44 -7.97 -15.16
C LEU A 306 -15.69 -7.62 -16.63
N GLU A 307 -16.57 -6.65 -16.91
CA GLU A 307 -16.82 -6.12 -18.26
C GLU A 307 -15.54 -5.55 -18.89
N THR A 308 -14.71 -4.84 -18.10
CA THR A 308 -13.40 -4.33 -18.56
C THR A 308 -12.49 -5.46 -19.06
N VAL A 309 -12.47 -6.63 -18.39
CA VAL A 309 -11.68 -7.79 -18.83
C VAL A 309 -12.21 -8.31 -20.17
N GLU A 310 -13.52 -8.48 -20.28
CA GLU A 310 -14.14 -8.98 -21.51
C GLU A 310 -13.89 -8.04 -22.71
N GLU A 311 -14.05 -6.73 -22.53
CA GLU A 311 -13.83 -5.73 -23.59
C GLU A 311 -12.39 -5.74 -24.08
N ILE A 312 -11.43 -5.78 -23.13
CA ILE A 312 -10.01 -5.75 -23.44
C ILE A 312 -9.55 -7.07 -24.10
N GLU A 313 -10.09 -8.22 -23.70
CA GLU A 313 -9.75 -9.51 -24.30
C GLU A 313 -10.42 -9.76 -25.66
N LYS A 314 -11.57 -9.12 -25.92
CA LYS A 314 -12.20 -9.11 -27.25
C LYS A 314 -11.44 -8.20 -28.24
N SER A 315 -10.70 -7.20 -27.75
CA SER A 315 -9.84 -6.36 -28.59
C SER A 315 -8.59 -7.13 -29.05
N ALA A 316 -8.21 -7.02 -30.34
CA ALA A 316 -7.10 -7.79 -30.91
C ALA A 316 -5.78 -7.59 -30.12
N PRO A 317 -4.96 -8.64 -29.94
CA PRO A 317 -3.75 -8.55 -29.12
C PRO A 317 -2.77 -7.54 -29.70
N VAL A 318 -2.36 -6.57 -28.87
CA VAL A 318 -1.35 -5.57 -29.23
C VAL A 318 0.04 -6.17 -29.01
N GLY A 319 0.61 -6.75 -30.07
CA GLY A 319 2.04 -7.06 -30.20
C GLY A 319 2.50 -8.44 -29.68
N PRO A 320 3.65 -8.93 -30.17
CA PRO A 320 4.17 -10.25 -29.82
C PRO A 320 4.68 -10.29 -28.38
N SER A 321 4.32 -11.35 -27.67
CA SER A 321 4.89 -11.70 -26.36
C SER A 321 6.41 -11.84 -26.46
N ARG A 322 7.16 -10.98 -25.77
CA ARG A 322 8.61 -11.18 -25.55
C ARG A 322 8.87 -12.06 -24.32
N LEU A 323 8.12 -13.16 -24.20
CA LEU A 323 8.55 -14.30 -23.41
C LEU A 323 9.10 -15.29 -24.43
N GLY A 324 10.44 -15.39 -24.49
CA GLY A 324 11.10 -16.36 -25.35
C GLY A 324 10.54 -17.75 -25.07
N ASN A 325 10.28 -18.49 -26.14
CA ASN A 325 9.89 -19.89 -26.09
C ASN A 325 10.88 -20.66 -25.21
N TYR A 326 10.43 -21.08 -24.03
CA TYR A 326 11.04 -22.18 -23.29
C TYR A 326 10.19 -23.42 -23.55
N ASP A 327 10.11 -23.81 -24.82
CA ASP A 327 9.66 -25.15 -25.21
C ASP A 327 10.74 -25.74 -26.11
N ASN A 328 11.27 -26.88 -25.68
CA ASN A 328 12.29 -27.75 -26.27
C ASN A 328 13.76 -27.39 -26.01
N ALA A 329 14.26 -27.85 -24.86
CA ALA A 329 15.64 -28.30 -24.71
C ALA A 329 15.67 -29.52 -23.78
N GLU A 330 15.27 -30.68 -24.30
CA GLU A 330 15.88 -31.94 -23.88
C GLU A 330 17.31 -31.94 -24.43
N GLU A 331 18.27 -31.44 -23.66
CA GLU A 331 19.68 -31.74 -23.90
C GLU A 331 20.32 -32.23 -22.61
N ALA A 332 21.00 -33.37 -22.77
CA ALA A 332 21.56 -34.22 -21.74
C ALA A 332 22.44 -33.47 -20.74
N ILE A 333 22.35 -33.90 -19.48
CA ILE A 333 23.32 -33.59 -18.42
C ILE A 333 24.59 -34.41 -18.69
N PRO A 334 25.78 -33.79 -18.89
CA PRO A 334 27.03 -34.48 -18.66
C PRO A 334 27.48 -34.19 -17.23
N ASP A 335 27.50 -35.26 -16.44
CA ASP A 335 28.34 -35.47 -15.27
C ASP A 335 29.80 -35.19 -15.64
N ASP A 336 30.44 -34.19 -15.01
CA ASP A 336 31.68 -34.46 -14.29
C ASP A 336 32.13 -33.25 -13.44
N GLY A 337 32.68 -33.55 -12.28
CA GLY A 337 33.03 -32.59 -11.25
C GLY A 337 34.29 -31.76 -11.54
N LYS A 338 34.31 -30.55 -10.98
CA LYS A 338 35.40 -30.05 -10.12
C LYS A 338 35.08 -28.68 -9.53
N ARG A 339 35.18 -28.63 -8.19
CA ARG A 339 35.23 -27.41 -7.37
C ARG A 339 36.30 -26.44 -7.89
N THR A 340 35.98 -25.15 -7.96
CA THR A 340 36.96 -24.10 -7.69
C THR A 340 36.25 -22.89 -7.08
N ILE A 341 36.52 -22.68 -5.80
CA ILE A 341 36.22 -21.45 -5.06
C ILE A 341 37.28 -20.42 -5.47
N LEU A 342 36.89 -19.27 -6.02
CA LEU A 342 37.73 -18.08 -5.95
C LEU A 342 36.89 -16.81 -5.79
N ASN A 343 37.03 -16.23 -4.60
CA ASN A 343 36.88 -14.81 -4.30
C ASN A 343 37.48 -13.95 -5.40
N ASN A 344 36.81 -12.85 -5.77
CA ASN A 344 37.55 -11.62 -5.96
C ASN A 344 36.74 -10.36 -5.63
N LYS A 345 37.27 -9.62 -4.66
CA LYS A 345 36.95 -8.24 -4.34
C LYS A 345 37.62 -7.33 -5.39
N ASN A 346 37.03 -6.15 -5.59
CA ASN A 346 37.63 -4.92 -6.11
C ASN A 346 38.01 -4.84 -7.59
N ASN A 347 37.13 -4.17 -8.35
CA ASN A 347 37.40 -3.01 -9.24
C ASN A 347 36.14 -2.86 -10.11
N THR A 348 35.37 -1.79 -10.03
CA THR A 348 35.76 -0.48 -10.56
C THR A 348 34.96 0.64 -9.86
N ALA A 349 35.63 1.35 -8.95
CA ALA A 349 35.28 2.71 -8.60
C ALA A 349 36.17 3.63 -9.42
N LYS A 350 35.67 4.08 -10.57
CA LYS A 350 36.15 5.26 -11.33
C LYS A 350 35.16 5.45 -12.48
N ASP A 351 34.19 6.31 -12.22
CA ASP A 351 33.36 7.07 -13.19
C ASP A 351 31.91 7.19 -12.72
N GLU A 352 31.68 7.81 -11.55
CA GLU A 352 30.35 8.28 -11.15
C GLU A 352 30.45 9.40 -10.09
N LYS A 353 31.23 10.44 -10.39
CA LYS A 353 31.12 11.72 -9.67
C LYS A 353 30.01 12.56 -10.33
N GLY A 354 28.81 12.58 -9.76
CA GLY A 354 27.87 13.68 -9.99
C GLY A 354 26.37 13.37 -10.09
N ARG A 355 25.75 12.89 -9.01
CA ARG A 355 24.41 13.27 -8.48
C ARG A 355 23.92 12.14 -7.56
N LYS A 356 24.16 12.28 -6.26
CA LYS A 356 23.51 11.43 -5.25
C LYS A 356 22.00 11.61 -5.40
N ARG A 357 21.29 10.61 -5.94
CA ARG A 357 19.82 10.55 -5.97
C ARG A 357 19.31 10.56 -4.53
N LYS A 358 18.67 11.66 -4.11
CA LYS A 358 18.02 11.75 -2.79
C LYS A 358 16.83 10.78 -2.72
N ARG A 359 16.64 10.13 -1.56
CA ARG A 359 15.42 9.32 -1.31
C ARG A 359 14.20 10.25 -1.30
N SER A 360 13.00 9.73 -1.60
CA SER A 360 11.76 10.55 -1.55
C SER A 360 11.58 11.23 -0.20
N GLU A 361 12.00 10.57 0.88
CA GLU A 361 11.96 11.04 2.26
C GLU A 361 12.83 12.31 2.50
N ASP A 362 13.79 12.63 1.64
CA ASP A 362 14.69 13.79 1.78
C ASP A 362 14.23 15.03 0.98
N ILE A 363 13.10 14.93 0.28
CA ILE A 363 12.53 16.03 -0.49
C ILE A 363 11.58 16.80 0.43
N HIS A 364 11.77 18.12 0.49
CA HIS A 364 10.97 19.00 1.33
C HIS A 364 10.32 20.07 0.47
N LEU A 365 8.99 19.95 0.29
CA LEU A 365 8.18 20.91 -0.42
C LEU A 365 7.70 22.02 0.52
N ASP A 366 7.78 23.25 0.03
CA ASP A 366 7.26 24.46 0.65
C ASP A 366 5.99 24.89 -0.10
N THR A 367 4.91 25.16 0.64
CA THR A 367 3.62 25.64 0.12
C THR A 367 3.77 26.76 -0.89
N ARG A 368 4.62 27.75 -0.60
CA ARG A 368 4.75 28.95 -1.44
C ARG A 368 5.35 28.60 -2.81
N ILE A 369 6.24 27.61 -2.83
CA ILE A 369 6.79 27.07 -4.07
C ILE A 369 5.69 26.29 -4.84
N LEU A 370 4.81 25.57 -4.16
CA LEU A 370 3.69 24.88 -4.82
C LEU A 370 2.74 25.87 -5.51
N GLU A 371 2.38 26.97 -4.83
CA GLU A 371 1.56 28.05 -5.39
C GLU A 371 2.19 28.66 -6.64
N TYR A 372 3.50 28.89 -6.62
CA TYR A 372 4.25 29.37 -7.76
C TYR A 372 4.15 28.44 -8.97
N ILE A 373 4.32 27.14 -8.76
CA ILE A 373 4.28 26.15 -9.84
C ILE A 373 2.86 26.01 -10.42
N VAL A 374 1.83 26.04 -9.57
CA VAL A 374 0.43 26.02 -10.02
C VAL A 374 0.11 27.27 -10.84
N ALA A 375 0.49 28.46 -10.37
CA ALA A 375 0.23 29.70 -11.10
C ALA A 375 0.95 29.76 -12.46
N ILE A 376 2.21 29.29 -12.53
CA ILE A 376 2.93 29.21 -13.81
C ILE A 376 2.19 28.33 -14.81
N ALA A 377 1.61 27.22 -14.34
CA ALA A 377 0.84 26.32 -15.19
C ALA A 377 -0.50 26.92 -15.64
N ASP A 378 -1.20 27.62 -14.74
CA ASP A 378 -2.48 28.26 -15.03
C ASP A 378 -2.34 29.43 -16.01
N GLU A 379 -1.33 30.29 -15.80
CA GLU A 379 -1.05 31.47 -16.62
C GLU A 379 -0.31 31.13 -17.93
N LYS A 380 0.19 29.89 -18.08
CA LYS A 380 1.01 29.42 -19.21
C LYS A 380 2.26 30.27 -19.48
N GLY A 381 2.76 30.96 -18.45
CA GLY A 381 3.82 31.95 -18.57
C GLY A 381 4.47 32.34 -17.25
N LEU A 382 5.80 32.50 -17.27
CA LEU A 382 6.60 32.90 -16.10
C LEU A 382 6.38 34.36 -15.69
N THR A 383 6.14 35.25 -16.65
CA THR A 383 6.01 36.69 -16.37
C THR A 383 4.70 37.00 -15.66
N GLN A 384 3.58 36.47 -16.17
CA GLN A 384 2.25 36.65 -15.60
C GLN A 384 2.17 36.07 -14.18
N ALA A 385 2.72 34.86 -14.00
CA ALA A 385 2.81 34.26 -12.67
C ALA A 385 3.68 35.08 -11.70
N ALA A 386 4.78 35.69 -12.18
CA ALA A 386 5.64 36.52 -11.33
C ALA A 386 4.93 37.83 -10.91
N GLU A 387 4.20 38.47 -11.83
CA GLU A 387 3.38 39.65 -11.55
C GLU A 387 2.30 39.36 -10.50
N ARG A 388 1.61 38.22 -10.61
CA ARG A 388 0.59 37.77 -9.64
C ARG A 388 1.12 37.68 -8.20
N PHE A 389 2.40 37.34 -8.03
CA PHE A 389 3.03 37.23 -6.71
C PHE A 389 3.96 38.41 -6.36
N LEU A 390 3.95 39.48 -7.16
CA LEU A 390 4.79 40.67 -6.99
C LEU A 390 6.29 40.31 -6.92
N LEU A 391 6.72 39.39 -7.78
CA LEU A 391 8.11 38.95 -7.88
C LEU A 391 8.74 39.42 -9.18
N ALA A 392 10.05 39.66 -9.13
CA ALA A 392 10.83 39.75 -10.37
C ALA A 392 10.86 38.37 -11.06
N GLN A 393 10.60 38.34 -12.36
CA GLN A 393 10.60 37.10 -13.17
C GLN A 393 11.88 36.23 -12.96
N PRO A 394 13.11 36.78 -12.85
CA PRO A 394 14.30 35.98 -12.58
C PRO A 394 14.26 35.23 -11.23
N ALA A 395 13.58 35.79 -10.23
CA ALA A 395 13.43 35.15 -8.92
C ALA A 395 12.51 33.93 -9.01
N LEU A 396 11.37 34.07 -9.69
CA LEU A 396 10.44 32.95 -9.91
C LEU A 396 11.09 31.83 -10.74
N SER A 397 11.82 32.18 -11.80
CA SER A 397 12.59 31.21 -12.59
C SER A 397 13.64 30.45 -11.75
N ARG A 398 14.27 31.12 -10.76
CA ARG A 398 15.20 30.46 -9.83
C ARG A 398 14.48 29.48 -8.90
N HIS A 399 13.29 29.81 -8.41
CA HIS A 399 12.49 28.88 -7.61
C HIS A 399 12.12 27.61 -8.38
N VAL A 400 11.71 27.75 -9.66
CA VAL A 400 11.43 26.60 -10.54
C VAL A 400 12.67 25.73 -10.71
N ARG A 401 13.81 26.34 -11.09
CA ARG A 401 15.06 25.59 -11.30
C ARG A 401 15.53 24.87 -10.04
N ASN A 402 15.49 25.53 -8.88
CA ASN A 402 15.87 24.89 -7.62
C ASN A 402 14.98 23.69 -7.28
N LEU A 403 13.68 23.80 -7.57
CA LEU A 403 12.74 22.70 -7.37
C LEU A 403 13.02 21.54 -8.34
N GLU A 404 13.20 21.83 -9.64
CA GLU A 404 13.56 20.83 -10.66
C GLU A 404 14.88 20.12 -10.32
N ASP A 405 15.89 20.87 -9.84
CA ASP A 405 17.16 20.31 -9.36
C ASP A 405 16.99 19.42 -8.13
N MET A 406 16.12 19.82 -7.19
CA MET A 406 15.81 19.02 -6.00
C MET A 406 15.09 17.71 -6.38
N LEU A 407 14.18 17.77 -7.35
CA LEU A 407 13.42 16.61 -7.85
C LEU A 407 14.25 15.75 -8.81
N GLY A 408 15.27 16.32 -9.45
CA GLY A 408 16.05 15.70 -10.51
C GLY A 408 15.27 15.50 -11.82
N ILE A 409 14.15 16.21 -11.99
CA ILE A 409 13.18 16.03 -13.08
C ILE A 409 12.71 17.42 -13.56
N PRO A 410 12.74 17.72 -14.87
CA PRO A 410 12.15 18.95 -15.40
C PRO A 410 10.63 18.93 -15.30
N LEU A 411 10.05 19.96 -14.70
CA LEU A 411 8.61 20.17 -14.57
C LEU A 411 8.06 20.91 -15.78
N PHE A 412 8.86 21.76 -16.41
CA PHE A 412 8.44 22.56 -17.54
C PHE A 412 9.36 22.40 -18.74
N THR A 413 8.79 22.54 -19.93
CA THR A 413 9.50 22.67 -21.20
C THR A 413 9.11 23.98 -21.88
N ARG A 414 10.00 24.49 -22.75
CA ARG A 414 9.72 25.66 -23.58
C ARG A 414 9.33 25.19 -24.98
N GLU A 415 8.12 25.54 -25.40
CA GLU A 415 7.62 25.30 -26.76
C GLU A 415 6.97 26.58 -27.28
N HIS A 416 7.35 27.02 -28.48
CA HIS A 416 6.76 28.21 -29.14
C HIS A 416 6.66 29.44 -28.21
N ASN A 417 7.72 29.71 -27.45
CA ASN A 417 7.82 30.82 -26.48
C ASN A 417 6.83 30.76 -25.29
N ARG A 418 6.21 29.60 -25.04
CA ARG A 418 5.38 29.32 -23.87
C ARG A 418 6.06 28.31 -22.96
N LEU A 419 5.76 28.41 -21.66
CA LEU A 419 6.23 27.46 -20.67
C LEU A 419 5.12 26.44 -20.42
N LEU A 420 5.30 25.21 -20.90
CA LEU A 420 4.31 24.14 -20.80
C LEU A 420 4.79 23.07 -19.82
N PRO A 421 3.89 22.47 -19.02
CA PRO A 421 4.28 21.41 -18.11
C PRO A 421 4.66 20.15 -18.89
N THR A 422 5.78 19.53 -18.51
CA THR A 422 6.14 18.17 -18.94
C THR A 422 5.11 17.17 -18.38
N ASN A 423 5.15 15.90 -18.78
CA ASN A 423 4.26 14.90 -18.18
C ASN A 423 4.49 14.75 -16.67
N ALA A 424 5.75 14.79 -16.21
CA ALA A 424 6.06 14.82 -14.79
C ALA A 424 5.63 16.15 -14.14
N GLY A 425 5.73 17.26 -14.88
CA GLY A 425 5.15 18.54 -14.51
C GLY A 425 3.66 18.47 -14.22
N LYS A 426 2.88 17.86 -15.10
CA LYS A 426 1.42 17.68 -14.93
C LYS A 426 1.10 16.89 -13.67
N VAL A 427 1.81 15.79 -13.41
CA VAL A 427 1.67 14.99 -12.18
C VAL A 427 2.00 15.85 -10.96
N PHE A 428 3.10 16.59 -10.99
CA PHE A 428 3.49 17.46 -9.88
C PHE A 428 2.44 18.55 -9.61
N ILE A 429 1.93 19.20 -10.65
CA ILE A 429 0.92 20.28 -10.52
C ILE A 429 -0.36 19.74 -9.89
N ASN A 430 -0.82 18.55 -10.29
CA ASN A 430 -1.99 17.93 -9.68
C ASN A 430 -1.76 17.63 -8.19
N GLY A 431 -0.62 17.00 -7.86
CA GLY A 431 -0.24 16.75 -6.46
C GLY A 431 -0.10 18.04 -5.65
N ALA A 432 0.48 19.09 -6.25
CA ALA A 432 0.61 20.40 -5.63
C ALA A 432 -0.77 21.01 -5.31
N ARG A 433 -1.74 20.96 -6.23
CA ARG A 433 -3.11 21.42 -5.98
C ARG A 433 -3.78 20.64 -4.84
N ASN A 434 -3.59 19.33 -4.80
CA ASN A 434 -4.12 18.49 -3.72
C ASN A 434 -3.52 18.85 -2.36
N ILE A 435 -2.20 19.05 -2.30
CA ILE A 435 -1.50 19.49 -1.09
C ILE A 435 -2.00 20.87 -0.63
N LEU A 436 -2.14 21.83 -1.53
CA LEU A 436 -2.63 23.18 -1.22
C LEU A 436 -4.09 23.16 -0.72
N LYS A 437 -4.93 22.29 -1.30
CA LYS A 437 -6.30 22.08 -0.81
C LYS A 437 -6.30 21.51 0.60
N LEU A 438 -5.53 20.44 0.85
CA LEU A 438 -5.41 19.81 2.17
C LEU A 438 -4.86 20.77 3.23
N GLU A 439 -3.89 21.61 2.86
CA GLU A 439 -3.40 22.68 3.73
C GLU A 439 -4.50 23.68 4.05
N THR A 440 -5.24 24.17 3.06
CA THR A 440 -6.35 25.11 3.29
C THR A 440 -7.38 24.53 4.26
N GLU A 441 -7.73 23.26 4.10
CA GLU A 441 -8.61 22.52 5.01
C GLU A 441 -7.99 22.30 6.41
N MET A 442 -6.67 22.34 6.54
CA MET A 442 -5.96 22.19 7.82
C MET A 442 -5.93 23.50 8.62
N ILE A 443 -5.95 24.65 7.93
CA ILE A 443 -5.87 25.99 8.54
C ILE A 443 -7.27 26.57 8.80
N THR A 444 -8.27 26.17 8.02
CA THR A 444 -9.64 26.65 8.20
C THR A 444 -10.34 25.77 9.25
N PRO A 445 -10.68 26.27 10.45
CA PRO A 445 -11.51 25.51 11.36
C PRO A 445 -12.85 25.25 10.68
N SER A 446 -13.33 24.01 10.72
CA SER A 446 -14.74 23.72 10.45
C SER A 446 -15.56 24.63 11.36
N ARG A 447 -16.18 25.66 10.79
CA ARG A 447 -17.32 26.31 11.43
C ARG A 447 -18.42 25.26 11.42
N ASN A 448 -18.48 24.47 12.49
CA ASN A 448 -19.66 23.67 12.76
C ASN A 448 -20.77 24.66 13.13
N GLU A 449 -21.82 24.65 12.31
CA GLU A 449 -23.18 25.02 12.70
C GLU A 449 -23.68 24.12 13.84
#